data_AF-A0A4V2W3D6-F1
#
_entry.id   AF-A0A4V2W3D6-F1
#
_cell.length_a   1.000
_cell.length_b   1.000
_cell.length_c   1.000
_cell.angle_alpha   90.00
_cell.angle_beta   90.00
_cell.angle_gamma   90.00
#
_symmetry.space_group_name_H-M   'P 1'
#
loop_
_entity.id
_entity.type
_entity.pdbx_description
1 polymer ?
#
loop_
_entity_poly.entity_id
_entity_poly.type
_entity_poly.pdbx_seq_one_letter_code
_entity_poly.pdbx_strand_id
1 'polypeptide(L)'
;MDNQKTRKVIIMSLAGLLIGSLLFIFGISLQGNLWPLITNYLIAMAMYVCSFLAVYNNNRQDPQPIYKYIMVLSVFIGLIVTITALSNIL
;
A
#
# COMPACT_ATOMS: atom_id res chain seq x y z
N MET A 1 3.96 -26.66 -6.93
CA MET A 1 3.79 -25.25 -6.54
C MET A 1 3.99 -24.40 -7.78
N ASP A 2 2.95 -23.73 -8.24
CA ASP A 2 3.01 -22.92 -9.47
C ASP A 2 3.72 -21.59 -9.15
N ASN A 3 5.05 -21.64 -9.15
CA ASN A 3 5.95 -20.53 -8.80
C ASN A 3 5.63 -19.23 -9.56
N GLN A 4 5.02 -19.33 -10.74
CA GLN A 4 4.57 -18.17 -11.51
C GLN A 4 3.40 -17.44 -10.85
N LYS A 5 2.42 -18.17 -10.28
CA LYS A 5 1.28 -17.57 -9.58
C LYS A 5 1.72 -16.83 -8.32
N THR A 6 2.57 -17.45 -7.51
CA THR A 6 3.15 -16.84 -6.30
C THR A 6 3.89 -15.55 -6.63
N ARG A 7 4.79 -15.58 -7.63
CA ARG A 7 5.54 -14.38 -8.07
C ARG A 7 4.63 -13.27 -8.59
N LYS A 8 3.59 -13.61 -9.36
CA LYS A 8 2.65 -12.62 -9.89
C LYS A 8 1.93 -11.85 -8.79
N VAL A 9 1.46 -12.55 -7.75
CA VAL A 9 0.78 -11.92 -6.61
C VAL A 9 1.74 -11.02 -5.83
N ILE A 10 2.97 -11.48 -5.60
CA ILE A 10 4.01 -10.68 -4.92
C ILE A 10 4.30 -9.39 -5.70
N ILE A 11 4.54 -9.49 -7.01
CA ILE A 11 4.82 -8.34 -7.88
C ILE A 11 3.63 -7.37 -7.89
N MET A 12 2.41 -7.88 -8.02
CA MET A 12 1.20 -7.04 -8.05
C MET A 12 0.98 -6.30 -6.72
N SER A 13 1.26 -6.97 -5.61
CA SER A 13 1.10 -6.38 -4.28
C SER A 13 2.17 -5.33 -4.00
N LEU A 14 3.43 -5.62 -4.33
CA LEU A 14 4.54 -4.66 -4.24
C LEU A 14 4.32 -3.45 -5.16
N ALA A 15 3.84 -3.67 -6.39
CA ALA A 15 3.51 -2.59 -7.31
C ALA A 15 2.38 -1.70 -6.76
N GLY A 16 1.33 -2.28 -6.18
CA GLY A 16 0.27 -1.50 -5.54
C GLY A 16 0.77 -0.67 -4.36
N LEU A 17 1.68 -1.22 -3.57
CA LEU A 17 2.36 -0.54 -2.46
C LEU A 17 3.22 0.64 -2.94
N LEU A 18 4.00 0.43 -4.00
CA LEU A 18 4.83 1.46 -4.63
C LEU A 18 3.99 2.59 -5.23
N ILE A 19 2.96 2.26 -6.02
CA ILE A 19 2.11 3.25 -6.67
C ILE A 19 1.34 4.07 -5.62
N GLY A 20 0.78 3.41 -4.59
CA GLY A 20 0.11 4.12 -3.49
C GLY A 20 1.05 5.09 -2.77
N SER A 21 2.30 4.69 -2.55
CA SER A 21 3.32 5.55 -1.92
C SER A 21 3.68 6.75 -2.78
N LEU A 22 3.87 6.53 -4.09
CA LEU A 22 4.18 7.61 -5.03
C LEU A 22 3.06 8.63 -5.13
N LEU A 23 1.81 8.17 -5.20
CA LEU A 23 0.63 9.06 -5.22
C LEU A 23 0.54 9.91 -3.95
N PHE A 24 0.81 9.32 -2.79
CA PHE A 24 0.81 10.05 -1.52
C PHE A 24 1.91 11.12 -1.47
N ILE A 25 3.15 10.77 -1.86
CA ILE A 25 4.27 11.72 -1.91
C ILE A 25 3.96 12.86 -2.88
N PHE A 26 3.37 12.55 -4.03
CA PHE A 26 2.93 13.55 -5.00
C PHE A 26 1.87 14.49 -4.41
N GLY A 27 0.90 13.94 -3.68
CA GLY A 27 -0.12 14.72 -2.97
C GLY A 27 0.45 15.69 -1.93
N ILE A 28 1.49 15.27 -1.18
CA ILE A 28 2.22 16.14 -0.24
C ILE A 28 3.01 17.22 -0.98
N SER A 29 3.63 16.88 -2.11
CA SER A 29 4.48 17.81 -2.85
C SER A 29 3.72 19.00 -3.43
N LEU A 30 2.40 18.90 -3.58
CA LEU A 30 1.53 19.97 -4.04
C LEU A 30 1.24 20.94 -2.88
N GLN A 31 2.22 21.77 -2.54
CA GLN A 31 2.07 22.81 -1.53
C GLN A 31 1.08 23.89 -2.01
N GLY A 32 0.12 24.26 -1.16
CA GLY A 32 -0.80 25.38 -1.39
C GLY A 32 -2.28 25.03 -1.29
N ASN A 33 -2.67 23.75 -1.28
CA ASN A 33 -4.05 23.36 -1.01
C ASN A 33 -4.13 21.98 -0.34
N LEU A 34 -5.01 21.82 0.65
CA LEU A 34 -5.19 20.56 1.39
C LEU A 34 -5.97 19.50 0.58
N TRP A 35 -6.74 19.93 -0.41
CA TRP A 35 -7.59 19.04 -1.22
C TRP A 35 -6.81 17.93 -1.97
N PRO A 36 -5.72 18.24 -2.72
CA PRO A 36 -4.87 17.23 -3.35
C PRO A 36 -4.23 16.24 -2.38
N LEU A 37 -3.88 16.68 -1.18
CA LEU A 37 -3.32 15.82 -0.14
C LEU A 37 -4.35 14.77 0.31
N ILE A 38 -5.58 15.22 0.62
CA ILE A 38 -6.66 14.34 1.08
C ILE A 38 -7.06 13.32 0.02
N THR A 39 -7.24 13.75 -1.24
CA THR A 39 -7.62 12.83 -2.33
C THR A 39 -6.54 11.80 -2.62
N ASN A 40 -5.26 12.21 -2.70
CA ASN A 40 -4.17 11.26 -2.91
C ASN A 40 -3.97 10.32 -1.71
N TYR A 41 -4.16 10.80 -0.49
CA TYR A 41 -4.15 9.95 0.71
C TYR A 41 -5.23 8.86 0.66
N LEU A 42 -6.47 9.21 0.27
CA LEU A 42 -7.56 8.22 0.14
C LEU A 42 -7.24 7.16 -0.92
N ILE A 43 -6.68 7.58 -2.07
CA ILE A 43 -6.28 6.66 -3.13
C ILE A 43 -5.14 5.76 -2.66
N ALA A 44 -4.12 6.32 -2.00
CA ALA A 44 -3.00 5.55 -1.45
C ALA A 44 -3.47 4.49 -0.45
N MET A 45 -4.36 4.86 0.47
CA MET A 45 -4.95 3.91 1.42
C MET A 45 -5.74 2.79 0.71
N ALA A 46 -6.54 3.11 -0.30
CA ALA A 46 -7.24 2.10 -1.09
C ALA A 46 -6.24 1.13 -1.75
N MET A 47 -5.13 1.63 -2.30
CA MET A 47 -4.09 0.78 -2.90
C MET A 47 -3.38 -0.11 -1.88
N TYR A 48 -3.09 0.38 -0.68
CA TYR A 48 -2.50 -0.43 0.39
C TYR A 48 -3.44 -1.54 0.84
N VAL A 49 -4.74 -1.24 0.95
CA VAL A 49 -5.77 -2.25 1.26
C VAL A 49 -5.86 -3.28 0.15
N CYS A 50 -5.87 -2.87 -1.13
CA CYS A 50 -5.86 -3.79 -2.27
C CYS A 50 -4.63 -4.69 -2.29
N SER A 51 -3.44 -4.12 -2.02
CA SER A 51 -2.19 -4.86 -1.91
C SER A 51 -2.26 -5.89 -0.78
N PHE A 52 -2.75 -5.49 0.39
CA PHE A 52 -2.94 -6.39 1.53
C PHE A 52 -3.93 -7.52 1.20
N LEU A 53 -5.08 -7.21 0.59
CA LEU A 53 -6.09 -8.21 0.22
C LEU A 53 -5.54 -9.21 -0.82
N ALA A 54 -4.77 -8.75 -1.81
CA ALA A 54 -4.16 -9.61 -2.82
C ALA A 54 -3.24 -10.66 -2.18
N VAL A 55 -2.42 -10.24 -1.21
CA VAL A 55 -1.54 -11.12 -0.45
C VAL A 55 -2.31 -12.03 0.52
N TYR A 56 -3.31 -11.48 1.23
CA TYR A 56 -4.12 -12.22 2.19
C TYR A 56 -4.91 -13.35 1.53
N ASN A 57 -5.55 -13.07 0.40
CA ASN A 57 -6.30 -14.08 -0.35
C ASN A 57 -5.40 -15.25 -0.79
N ASN A 58 -4.17 -14.94 -1.21
CA ASN A 58 -3.23 -15.97 -1.64
C ASN A 58 -2.60 -16.74 -0.47
N ASN A 59 -2.33 -16.06 0.66
CA ASN A 59 -1.86 -16.69 1.89
C ASN A 59 -2.86 -17.69 2.49
N ARG A 60 -4.16 -17.46 2.27
CA ARG A 60 -5.22 -18.38 2.73
C ARG A 60 -5.23 -19.70 1.96
N GLN A 61 -4.75 -19.70 0.70
CA GLN A 61 -4.72 -20.90 -0.15
C GLN A 61 -3.37 -21.63 -0.06
N ASP A 62 -2.26 -20.90 0.04
CA ASP A 62 -0.90 -21.46 0.15
C ASP A 62 -0.12 -20.61 1.17
N PRO A 63 -0.07 -21.02 2.46
CA PRO A 63 0.51 -20.21 3.52
C PRO A 63 2.04 -20.18 3.37
N GLN A 64 2.55 -19.08 2.80
CA GLN A 64 3.98 -18.83 2.69
C GLN A 64 4.41 -17.70 3.61
N PRO A 65 5.59 -17.82 4.25
CA PRO A 65 6.07 -16.80 5.18
C PRO A 65 6.22 -15.42 4.51
N ILE A 66 6.59 -15.38 3.22
CA ILE A 66 6.73 -14.15 2.42
C ILE A 66 5.42 -13.33 2.41
N TYR A 67 4.26 -13.98 2.36
CA TYR A 67 2.98 -13.27 2.36
C TYR A 67 2.71 -12.55 3.68
N LYS A 68 3.08 -13.16 4.81
CA LYS A 68 2.99 -12.48 6.12
C LYS A 68 3.90 -11.24 6.16
N TYR A 69 5.11 -11.33 5.62
CA TYR A 69 6.01 -10.17 5.55
C TYR A 69 5.42 -9.02 4.74
N ILE A 70 4.86 -9.29 3.56
CA ILE A 70 4.24 -8.24 2.72
C ILE A 70 3.01 -7.65 3.41
N MET A 71 2.19 -8.46 4.07
CA MET A 71 1.04 -7.96 4.84
C MET A 71 1.46 -7.00 5.96
N VAL A 72 2.48 -7.37 6.75
CA VAL A 72 3.01 -6.49 7.81
C VAL A 72 3.59 -5.21 7.21
N LEU A 73 4.30 -5.32 6.09
CA LEU A 73 4.87 -4.16 5.38
C LEU A 73 3.78 -3.19 4.91
N SER A 74 2.68 -3.68 4.33
CA SER A 74 1.56 -2.84 3.89
C SER A 74 0.94 -2.06 5.04
N VAL A 75 0.75 -2.70 6.20
CA VAL A 75 0.21 -2.05 7.40
C VAL A 75 1.20 -1.00 7.94
N PHE A 76 2.49 -1.35 7.98
CA PHE A 76 3.54 -0.44 8.46
C PHE A 76 3.64 0.82 7.60
N ILE A 77 3.61 0.68 6.27
CA ILE A 77 3.60 1.83 5.35
C ILE A 77 2.31 2.64 5.48
N GLY A 78 1.16 1.97 5.60
CA GLY A 78 -0.12 2.65 5.87
C GLY A 78 -0.04 3.55 7.11
N LEU A 79 0.51 3.05 8.22
CA LEU A 79 0.71 3.82 9.45
C LEU A 79 1.61 5.05 9.24
N ILE A 80 2.75 4.88 8.58
CA ILE A 80 3.67 6.00 8.29
C ILE A 80 2.95 7.09 7.48
N VAL A 81 2.20 6.67 6.46
CA VAL A 81 1.46 7.57 5.56
C VAL A 81 0.36 8.31 6.33
N THR A 82 -0.38 7.62 7.19
CA THR A 82 -1.40 8.24 8.06
C THR A 82 -0.78 9.26 9.02
N ILE A 83 0.32 8.93 9.69
CA ILE A 83 1.02 9.85 10.60
C ILE A 83 1.53 11.08 9.84
N THR A 84 2.11 10.88 8.67
CA THR A 84 2.65 11.96 7.82
C THR A 84 1.52 12.87 7.33
N ALA A 85 0.38 12.30 6.92
CA ALA A 85 -0.79 13.06 6.49
C ALA A 85 -1.35 13.93 7.64
N LEU A 86 -1.50 13.34 8.83
CA LEU A 86 -1.94 14.05 10.03
C LEU A 86 -1.01 15.22 10.36
N SER A 87 0.31 15.00 10.33
CA SER A 87 1.31 16.04 10.61
C SER A 87 1.34 17.17 9.58
N ASN A 88 0.79 16.98 8.37
CA ASN A 88 0.69 18.04 7.36
C ASN A 88 -0.65 18.79 7.41
N ILE A 89 -1.67 18.20 8.02
CA ILE A 89 -3.01 18.80 8.14
C ILE A 89 -3.15 19.61 9.44
N LEU A 90 -2.52 19.14 10.52
CA LEU A 90 -2.61 19.68 11.88
C LEU A 90 -1.49 20.69 12.16
#